data_AF-A0A940TL71-F1
#
_entry.id   AF-A0A940TL71-F1
#
_cell.length_a   1.000
_cell.length_b   1.000
_cell.length_c   1.000
_cell.angle_alpha   90.00
_cell.angle_beta   90.00
_cell.angle_gamma   90.00
#
_symmetry.space_group_name_H-M   'P 1'
#
loop_
_entity.id
_entity.type
_entity.pdbx_description
1 polymer ?
#
loop_
_entity_poly.entity_id
_entity_poly.type
_entity_poly.pdbx_seq_one_letter_code
_entity_poly.pdbx_strand_id
1 'polypeptide(L)' 'EEAMDSYKQAIRLKPSLAEAHLNLGMAYLRLGDKGSAIEEYKILKELDKVLANRLFNLIYE' A
#
# COMPACT_ATOMS: atom_id res chain seq x y z
N GLU A 1 9.75 12.27 2.12
CA GLU A 1 8.41 12.06 2.71
C GLU A 1 7.25 12.50 1.80
N GLU A 2 7.46 13.30 0.75
CA GLU A 2 6.39 13.78 -0.14
C GLU A 2 5.54 12.70 -0.84
N ALA A 3 6.14 11.58 -1.24
CA ALA A 3 5.42 10.53 -1.98
C ALA A 3 4.27 9.90 -1.17
N MET A 4 4.47 9.71 0.14
CA MET A 4 3.42 9.14 1.00
C MET A 4 2.22 10.06 1.14
N ASP A 5 2.46 11.36 1.24
CA ASP A 5 1.37 12.33 1.35
C ASP A 5 0.59 12.42 0.03
N SER A 6 1.26 12.32 -1.12
CA SER A 6 0.57 12.20 -2.42
C SER A 6 -0.29 10.94 -2.49
N TYR A 7 0.20 9.78 -2.05
CA TYR A 7 -0.61 8.55 -2.04
C TYR A 7 -1.79 8.63 -1.08
N LYS A 8 -1.59 9.19 0.12
CA LYS A 8 -2.68 9.42 1.09
C LYS A 8 -3.74 10.37 0.53
N GLN A 9 -3.35 11.42 -0.18
CA GLN A 9 -4.29 12.31 -0.86
C GLN A 9 -5.05 11.58 -1.97
N ALA A 10 -4.36 10.77 -2.78
CA ALA A 10 -5.00 9.96 -3.82
C ALA A 10 -6.02 8.98 -3.23
N ILE A 11 -5.70 8.34 -2.10
CA ILE A 11 -6.61 7.45 -1.37
C ILE A 11 -7.81 8.22 -0.80
N ARG A 12 -7.61 9.44 -0.28
CA ARG A 12 -8.72 10.29 0.19
C ARG A 12 -9.69 10.65 -0.93
N LEU A 13 -9.19 10.89 -2.14
CA LEU A 13 -10.02 11.19 -3.31
C LEU A 13 -10.67 9.94 -3.90
N LYS A 14 -9.94 8.81 -3.91
CA LYS A 14 -10.42 7.54 -4.42
C LYS A 14 -9.90 6.38 -3.55
N PRO A 15 -10.68 5.96 -2.53
CA PRO A 15 -10.29 4.88 -1.63
C PRO A 15 -10.14 3.51 -2.30
N SER A 16 -10.68 3.33 -3.50
CA SER A 16 -10.54 2.09 -4.27
C SER A 16 -9.36 2.10 -5.25
N LEU A 17 -8.50 3.12 -5.20
CA LEU A 17 -7.32 3.22 -6.06
C LEU A 17 -6.22 2.28 -5.59
N ALA A 18 -6.29 1.02 -6.04
CA ALA A 18 -5.38 -0.04 -5.63
C ALA A 18 -3.89 0.32 -5.82
N GLU A 19 -3.53 1.00 -6.90
CA GLU A 19 -2.14 1.44 -7.12
C GLU A 19 -1.62 2.40 -6.03
N ALA A 20 -2.49 3.27 -5.49
CA ALA A 20 -2.10 4.17 -4.41
C ALA A 20 -1.86 3.41 -3.11
N HIS A 21 -2.68 2.40 -2.81
CA HIS A 21 -2.48 1.49 -1.67
C HIS A 21 -1.18 0.68 -1.80
N LEU A 22 -0.88 0.15 -3.00
CA LEU A 22 0.39 -0.55 -3.25
C LEU A 22 1.60 0.35 -3.00
N ASN A 23 1.58 1.55 -3.58
CA ASN A 23 2.70 2.47 -3.46
C ASN A 23 2.87 3.00 -2.02
N LEU A 24 1.77 3.19 -1.29
CA LEU A 24 1.79 3.56 0.12
C LEU A 24 2.36 2.41 0.97
N GLY A 25 1.96 1.16 0.72
CA GLY A 25 2.52 -0.02 1.39
C GLY A 25 4.02 -0.18 1.14
N MET A 26 4.47 0.00 -0.11
CA MET A 26 5.90 0.01 -0.43
C MET A 26 6.66 1.15 0.25
N ALA A 27 6.05 2.33 0.40
CA ALA A 27 6.65 3.44 1.11
C ALA A 27 6.81 3.14 2.61
N TYR A 28 5.80 2.52 3.24
CA TYR A 28 5.89 2.04 4.62
C TYR A 28 7.00 1.00 4.80
N LEU A 29 7.16 0.06 3.87
CA LEU A 29 8.27 -0.90 3.90
C LEU A 29 9.63 -0.22 3.84
N ARG A 30 9.80 0.81 3.00
CA ARG A 30 11.05 1.59 2.93
C ARG A 30 11.37 2.34 4.22
N LEU A 31 10.35 2.67 5.02
CA LEU A 31 10.50 3.27 6.34
C LEU A 31 10.68 2.24 7.47
N GLY A 32 10.68 0.94 7.16
CA GLY A 32 10.74 -0.15 8.14
C GLY A 32 9.42 -0.42 8.86
N ASP A 33 8.34 0.28 8.49
CA ASP A 33 7.01 0.08 9.07
C ASP A 33 6.27 -1.05 8.34
N LYS A 34 6.66 -2.30 8.66
CA LYS A 34 5.97 -3.49 8.15
C LYS A 34 4.51 -3.57 8.59
N GLY A 35 4.15 -2.99 9.75
CA GLY A 35 2.80 -3.00 10.27
C GLY A 35 1.83 -2.24 9.37
N SER A 36 2.17 -1.01 9.03
CA SER A 36 1.35 -0.20 8.10
C SER A 36 1.28 -0.82 6.70
N ALA A 37 2.37 -1.44 6.22
CA ALA A 37 2.33 -2.16 4.94
C ALA A 37 1.36 -3.35 4.93
N ILE A 38 1.20 -4.05 6.06
CA ILE A 38 0.22 -5.15 6.21
C ILE A 38 -1.21 -4.61 6.14
N GLU A 39 -1.50 -3.44 6.68
CA GLU A 39 -2.82 -2.82 6.56
C GLU A 39 -3.14 -2.48 5.09
N GLU A 40 -2.19 -1.92 4.36
CA GLU A 40 -2.35 -1.68 2.91
C GLU A 40 -2.56 -2.98 2.12
N TYR A 41 -1.87 -4.06 2.50
CA TYR A 41 -2.08 -5.39 1.91
C TYR A 41 -3.51 -5.90 2.13
N LYS A 42 -4.07 -5.75 3.35
CA LYS A 42 -5.45 -6.19 3.64
C LYS A 42 -6.46 -5.44 2.79
N ILE A 43 -6.27 -4.14 2.59
CA ILE A 43 -7.13 -3.33 1.72
C ILE A 43 -6.99 -3.81 0.27
N LEU A 44 -5.77 -3.98 -0.22
CA LEU A 44 -5.50 -4.49 -1.56
C LEU A 44 -6.14 -5.84 -1.81
N LYS A 45 -6.20 -6.73 -0.81
CA LYS A 45 -6.80 -8.06 -0.97
C LYS A 45 -8.27 -8.01 -1.42
N GLU A 46 -8.98 -6.96 -1.02
CA GLU A 46 -10.37 -6.71 -1.40
C GLU A 46 -10.49 -5.94 -2.73
N LEU A 47 -9.51 -5.09 -3.06
CA LEU A 47 -9.52 -4.27 -4.28
C LEU A 47 -8.92 -4.97 -5.51
N ASP A 48 -7.72 -5.52 -5.35
CA ASP A 48 -6.92 -6.17 -6.39
C ASP A 48 -5.98 -7.22 -5.77
N LYS A 49 -6.34 -8.49 -5.93
CA LYS A 49 -5.60 -9.63 -5.39
C LYS A 49 -4.20 -9.78 -5.99
N VAL A 50 -3.98 -9.34 -7.24
CA VAL A 50 -2.65 -9.42 -7.88
C VAL A 50 -1.70 -8.43 -7.21
N LEU A 51 -2.15 -7.20 -6.99
CA LEU A 51 -1.36 -6.20 -6.28
C LEU A 51 -1.19 -6.56 -4.80
N ALA A 52 -2.20 -7.16 -4.17
CA ALA A 52 -2.08 -7.67 -2.81
C ALA A 52 -0.97 -8.73 -2.70
N ASN A 53 -0.95 -9.72 -3.58
CA ASN A 53 0.10 -10.74 -3.58
C ASN A 53 1.49 -10.15 -3.83
N ARG A 54 1.58 -9.14 -4.70
CA ARG A 54 2.84 -8.42 -4.93
C ARG A 54 3.32 -7.71 -3.66
N LEU A 55 2.45 -6.97 -2.97
CA LEU A 55 2.81 -6.30 -1.72
C LEU A 55 3.15 -7.32 -0.62
N PHE A 56 2.41 -8.43 -0.53
CA PHE A 56 2.67 -9.50 0.40
C PHE A 56 4.08 -10.05 0.23
N ASN A 57 4.50 -10.38 -0.98
CA ASN A 57 5.85 -10.88 -1.24
C ASN A 57 6.92 -9.87 -0.77
N LEU A 58 6.71 -8.57 -1.00
CA LEU A 58 7.62 -7.51 -0.55
C LEU A 58 7.66 -7.34 0.98
N ILE A 59 6.57 -7.65 1.69
CA ILE A 59 6.52 -7.58 3.17
C ILE A 59 7.38 -8.70 3.79
N TYR A 60 7.37 -9.88 3.17
CA TYR A 60 7.97 -11.11 3.72
C TYR A 60 9.28 -11.54 3.03
N GLU A 61 9.74 -10.81 2.01
CA GLU A 61 11.17 -10.74 1.64
C GLU A 61 12.00 -10.08 2.76
#